data_AF-A0A1S7RLN3-F1
#
_entry.id   AF-A0A1S7RLN3-F1
#
_cell.length_a   1.000
_cell.length_b   1.000
_cell.length_c   1.000
_cell.angle_alpha   90.00
_cell.angle_beta   90.00
_cell.angle_gamma   90.00
#
_symmetry.space_group_name_H-M   'P 1'
#
loop_
_entity.id
_entity.type
_entity.pdbx_description
1 polymer ?
#
loop_
_entity_poly.entity_id
_entity_poly.type
_entity_poly.pdbx_seq_one_letter_code
_entity_poly.pdbx_strand_id
1 'polypeptide(L)' 'MNPSETPIKNAKISIEFSRKELTILSSSLNEVLNGIGAFEFETRIGGENSEVIKLLEMLNFYIDNFNKSEQPPFSTGH' A
#
# COMPACT_ATOMS: atom_id res chain seq x y z
N MET A 1 33.85 24.23 -6.70
CA MET A 1 32.93 23.22 -7.27
C MET A 1 32.72 22.16 -6.21
N ASN A 2 31.52 22.08 -5.65
CA ASN A 2 31.18 21.04 -4.66
C ASN A 2 31.03 19.68 -5.38
N PRO A 3 31.60 18.60 -4.83
CA PRO A 3 31.53 17.29 -5.47
C PRO A 3 30.17 16.63 -5.24
N SER A 4 29.53 16.23 -6.33
CA SER A 4 28.71 15.01 -6.46
C SER A 4 27.59 14.79 -5.46
N GLU A 5 26.42 15.39 -5.72
CA GLU A 5 25.14 14.77 -5.35
C GLU A 5 24.90 13.60 -6.31
N THR A 6 25.48 12.44 -5.99
CA THR A 6 25.17 11.19 -6.70
C THR A 6 23.70 10.85 -6.42
N PRO A 7 22.82 10.71 -7.43
CA PRO A 7 21.44 10.31 -7.19
C PRO A 7 21.45 8.93 -6.52
N ILE A 8 20.82 8.80 -5.35
CA ILE A 8 20.70 7.52 -4.67
C ILE A 8 19.73 6.64 -5.48
N LYS A 9 20.23 5.97 -6.52
CA LYS A 9 19.51 4.89 -7.18
C LYS A 9 19.32 3.79 -6.14
N ASN A 10 18.06 3.50 -5.81
CA ASN A 10 17.59 2.46 -4.89
C ASN A 10 17.58 2.83 -3.39
N ALA A 11 17.43 4.12 -3.05
CA ALA A 11 17.10 4.49 -1.67
C ALA A 11 15.77 3.83 -1.26
N LYS A 12 15.80 2.95 -0.27
CA LYS A 12 14.59 2.45 0.38
C LYS A 12 14.28 3.33 1.58
N ILE A 13 13.03 3.74 1.71
CA ILE A 13 12.52 4.49 2.86
C ILE A 13 11.47 3.61 3.54
N SER A 14 11.54 3.53 4.87
CA SER A 14 10.52 2.88 5.69
C SER A 14 9.56 3.95 6.22
N ILE A 15 8.26 3.69 6.09
CA ILE A 15 7.19 4.55 6.60
C ILE A 15 6.32 3.67 7.50
N GLU A 16 5.99 4.17 8.69
CA GLU A 16 5.07 3.52 9.61
C GLU A 16 3.65 4.01 9.36
N PHE A 17 2.70 3.08 9.37
CA PHE A 17 1.28 3.37 9.20
C PHE A 17 0.49 2.78 10.37
N SER A 18 -0.45 3.56 10.90
CA SER A 18 -1.52 3.00 11.71
C SER A 18 -2.44 2.11 10.87
N ARG A 19 -3.18 1.21 11.52
CA ARG A 19 -4.21 0.39 10.87
C ARG A 19 -5.18 1.24 10.03
N LYS A 20 -5.63 2.37 10.59
CA LYS A 20 -6.56 3.28 9.91
C LYS A 20 -5.95 3.88 8.64
N GLU A 21 -4.71 4.35 8.70
CA GLU A 21 -4.04 4.93 7.52
C GLU A 21 -3.80 3.87 6.45
N LEU A 22 -3.45 2.65 6.85
CA LEU A 22 -3.29 1.53 5.92
C LEU A 22 -4.61 1.18 5.21
N THR A 23 -5.73 1.19 5.95
CA THR A 23 -7.07 1.01 5.35
C THR A 23 -7.41 2.13 4.37
N ILE A 24 -7.16 3.39 4.74
CA ILE A 24 -7.38 4.53 3.84
C ILE A 24 -6.58 4.35 2.55
N LEU A 25 -5.29 4.01 2.66
CA LEU A 25 -4.41 3.81 1.52
C LEU A 25 -4.90 2.68 0.60
N SER A 26 -5.27 1.53 1.18
CA SER A 26 -5.83 0.40 0.41
C SER A 26 -7.10 0.80 -0.33
N SER A 27 -8.05 1.47 0.34
CA SER A 27 -9.28 1.94 -0.31
C SER A 27 -9.00 2.95 -1.42
N SER A 28 -8.12 3.93 -1.20
CA SER A 28 -7.75 4.89 -2.24
C SER A 28 -7.10 4.22 -3.46
N LEU A 29 -6.24 3.23 -3.24
CA LEU A 29 -5.58 2.49 -4.32
C LEU A 29 -6.58 1.64 -5.11
N ASN A 30 -7.56 1.04 -4.42
CA ASN A 30 -8.65 0.33 -5.07
C ASN A 30 -9.51 1.25 -5.95
N GLU A 31 -9.85 2.45 -5.48
CA GLU A 31 -10.61 3.42 -6.29
C GLU A 31 -9.80 3.88 -7.51
N VAL A 32 -8.50 4.10 -7.36
CA VAL A 32 -7.61 4.44 -8.48
C VAL A 32 -7.57 3.34 -9.53
N LEU A 33 -7.44 2.07 -9.11
CA LEU A 33 -7.44 0.91 -10.01
C LEU A 33 -8.76 0.76 -10.79
N ASN A 34 -9.88 1.12 -10.19
CA ASN A 34 -11.20 1.02 -10.82
C ASN A 34 -11.61 2.29 -11.59
N GLY A 35 -11.05 3.45 -11.24
CA GLY A 35 -11.48 4.76 -11.74
C GLY A 35 -10.62 5.34 -12.87
N ILE A 36 -9.40 4.84 -13.08
CA ILE A 36 -8.51 5.30 -14.16
C ILE A 36 -8.54 4.30 -15.31
N GLY A 37 -8.80 4.79 -16.52
CA GLY A 37 -8.70 3.97 -17.73
C GLY A 37 -7.28 3.44 -17.92
N ALA A 38 -7.14 2.16 -18.30
CA ALA A 38 -5.86 1.46 -18.41
C ALA A 38 -4.78 2.23 -19.21
N PHE A 39 -5.20 3.01 -20.22
CA PHE A 39 -4.30 3.80 -21.07
C PHE A 39 -3.62 4.98 -20.34
N GLU A 40 -4.27 5.59 -19.34
CA GLU A 40 -3.71 6.73 -18.60
C GLU A 40 -3.04 6.31 -17.28
N PHE A 41 -3.22 5.04 -16.88
CA PHE A 41 -2.88 4.56 -15.54
C PHE A 41 -1.40 4.79 -15.21
N GLU A 42 -0.50 4.30 -16.05
CA GLU A 42 0.93 4.41 -15.84
C GLU A 42 1.40 5.87 -15.82
N THR A 43 0.81 6.72 -16.67
CA THR A 43 1.16 8.15 -16.72
C THR A 43 0.71 8.91 -15.47
N ARG A 44 -0.46 8.57 -14.91
CA ARG A 44 -1.02 9.29 -13.75
C ARG A 44 -0.50 8.75 -12.42
N ILE A 45 -0.23 7.45 -12.34
CA ILE A 45 0.17 6.78 -11.10
C ILE A 45 1.69 6.58 -11.02
N GLY A 46 2.38 6.57 -12.17
CA GLY A 46 3.84 6.40 -12.22
C GLY A 46 4.28 4.96 -11.99
N GLY A 47 3.42 3.98 -12.22
CA GLY A 47 3.72 2.55 -12.11
C GLY A 47 2.81 1.70 -12.98
N GLU A 48 3.25 0.49 -13.30
CA GLU A 48 2.44 -0.42 -14.10
C GLU A 48 1.21 -0.86 -13.31
N ASN A 49 0.09 -1.08 -14.00
CA ASN A 49 -1.14 -1.57 -13.37
C ASN A 49 -0.90 -2.86 -12.58
N SER A 50 -0.06 -3.76 -13.11
CA SER A 50 0.30 -5.02 -12.45
C SER A 50 1.08 -4.84 -11.14
N GLU A 51 1.95 -3.83 -11.06
CA GLU A 51 2.71 -3.50 -9.85
C GLU A 51 1.79 -2.93 -8.78
N VAL A 52 0.85 -2.07 -9.20
CA VAL A 52 -0.11 -1.45 -8.29
C VAL A 52 -1.12 -2.46 -7.74
N ILE A 53 -1.55 -3.44 -8.56
CA ILE A 53 -2.37 -4.56 -8.08
C ILE A 53 -1.63 -5.34 -6.99
N LYS A 54 -0.36 -5.71 -7.22
CA LYS A 54 0.46 -6.42 -6.22
C LYS A 54 0.61 -5.62 -4.93
N LEU A 55 0.75 -4.30 -5.04
CA LEU A 55 0.81 -3.42 -3.88
C LEU A 55 -0.51 -3.47 -3.10
N LEU A 56 -1.65 -3.36 -3.77
CA LEU A 56 -2.97 -3.46 -3.13
C LEU A 56 -3.17 -4.80 -2.42
N GLU A 57 -2.82 -5.92 -3.06
CA GLU A 57 -2.87 -7.25 -2.45
C GLU A 57 -2.03 -7.33 -1.17
N MET A 58 -0.82 -6.77 -1.20
CA MET A 58 0.07 -6.72 -0.05
C MET A 58 -0.53 -5.87 1.09
N LEU A 59 -1.11 -4.71 0.78
CA LEU A 59 -1.76 -3.86 1.80
C LEU A 59 -2.94 -4.59 2.45
N ASN A 60 -3.79 -5.24 1.65
CA ASN A 60 -4.92 -6.02 2.15
C ASN A 60 -4.49 -7.18 3.05
N PHE A 61 -3.43 -7.89 2.67
CA PHE A 61 -2.84 -8.94 3.51
C PHE A 61 -2.43 -8.40 4.89
N TYR A 62 -1.76 -7.25 4.96
CA TYR A 62 -1.37 -6.66 6.24
C TYR A 62 -2.59 -6.22 7.06
N ILE A 63 -3.59 -5.59 6.44
CA ILE A 63 -4.84 -5.21 7.10
C ILE A 63 -5.52 -6.43 7.73
N ASP A 64 -5.61 -7.54 6.99
CA ASP A 64 -6.23 -8.78 7.48
C ASP A 64 -5.47 -9.36 8.68
N ASN A 65 -4.14 -9.30 8.68
CA ASN A 65 -3.34 -9.76 9.81
C ASN A 65 -3.51 -8.87 11.03
N PHE A 66 -3.60 -7.55 10.87
CA PHE A 66 -3.96 -6.64 11.96
C PHE A 66 -5.32 -7.03 12.55
N ASN A 67 -6.34 -7.25 11.71
CA ASN A 67 -7.68 -7.62 12.16
C ASN A 67 -7.72 -8.94 12.94
N LYS A 68 -6.91 -9.94 12.53
CA LYS A 68 -6.79 -11.22 13.23
C LYS A 68 -6.09 -11.09 14.58
N SER A 69 -5.10 -10.20 14.69
CA SER A 69 -4.39 -9.94 15.94
C SER A 69 -5.21 -9.20 16.99
N GLU A 70 -6.28 -8.49 16.58
CA GLU A 70 -7.20 -7.77 17.47
C GLU A 70 -8.35 -8.66 17.99
N GLN A 71 -8.52 -9.89 17.49
CA GLN A 71 -9.55 -10.80 18.00
C GLN A 71 -9.09 -11.48 19.30
N PRO A 72 -9.80 -11.30 20.44
CA PRO A 72 -9.46 -12.02 21.66
C PRO A 72 -9.69 -13.53 21.46
N PRO A 73 -8.80 -14.40 21.97
CA PRO A 73 -9.02 -15.83 21.94
C PRO A 73 -10.20 -16.17 22.85
N PHE A 74 -11.32 -16.54 22.24
CA PHE A 74 -12.53 -17.11 22.85
C PHE A 74 -13.42 -16.15 23.68
N SER A 75 -14.57 -15.78 23.10
CA SER A 75 -15.81 -15.69 23.87
C SER A 75 -16.34 -17.12 24.04
N THR A 76 -15.91 -17.84 25.08
CA THR A 76 -16.67 -19.00 25.55
C THR A 76 -17.93 -18.46 26.22
N GLY A 77 -19.07 -18.64 25.55
CA GLY A 77 -20.39 -18.35 26.13
C GLY A 77 -20.58 -19.10 27.44
N HIS A 78 -21.03 -18.37 28.45
CA HIS A 78 -21.65 -18.91 29.66
C HIS A 78 -23.08 -19.36 29.37
#